data_AF-A0A238JI54-F1
#
_entry.id   AF-A0A238JI54-F1
#
_cell.length_a   1.000
_cell.length_b   1.000
_cell.length_c   1.000
_cell.angle_alpha   90.00
_cell.angle_beta   90.00
_cell.angle_gamma   90.00
#
_symmetry.space_group_name_H-M   'P 1'
#
loop_
_entity.id
_entity.type
_entity.pdbx_description
1 polymer ?
#
loop_
_entity_poly.entity_id
_entity_poly.type
_entity_poly.pdbx_seq_one_letter_code
_entity_poly.pdbx_strand_id
1 'polypeptide(L)'
;MRRDAVSGWNAHVDRCATSARDAVGGWTVPNGRNAIAAIGCLLVLSTPLAAQTSGGFETMAQHEETAQACIVPRPPRDLAKTAYIRNGYRAILRILAVRLWQETGSCDCVINDITWDQVVLKGEEFVTRNDPLRPFDTSELRLLADSLEAERTAACKVD
;
A
#
# COMPACT_ATOMS: atom_id res chain seq x y z
N MET A 1 40.72 6.44 26.29
CA MET A 1 39.36 6.16 26.79
C MET A 1 38.48 5.78 25.60
N ARG A 2 37.45 4.96 25.86
CA ARG A 2 36.93 3.84 25.05
C ARG A 2 36.37 4.19 23.67
N ARG A 3 36.60 3.26 22.72
CA ARG A 3 35.74 3.02 21.55
C ARG A 3 34.75 1.94 22.00
N ASP A 4 33.46 2.13 21.75
CA ASP A 4 32.48 1.05 21.86
C ASP A 4 31.75 0.87 20.53
N ALA A 5 31.72 -0.39 20.10
CA ALA A 5 31.17 -0.90 18.87
C ALA A 5 29.66 -1.12 19.01
N VAL A 6 28.90 -0.80 17.96
CA VAL A 6 27.49 -1.17 17.86
C VAL A 6 27.40 -2.52 17.16
N SER A 7 27.23 -3.57 17.97
CA SER A 7 26.85 -4.92 17.54
C SER A 7 25.40 -5.19 17.92
N GLY A 8 24.62 -5.66 16.96
CA GLY A 8 23.55 -6.64 17.17
C GLY A 8 22.21 -6.13 17.70
N TRP A 9 21.20 -6.09 16.82
CA TRP A 9 19.79 -6.17 17.23
C TRP A 9 19.11 -7.28 16.44
N ASN A 10 19.07 -8.48 17.05
CA ASN A 10 18.15 -9.54 16.69
C ASN A 10 16.78 -9.16 17.27
N ALA A 11 15.81 -8.84 16.40
CA ALA A 11 14.43 -8.66 16.82
C ALA A 11 13.77 -10.04 17.00
N HIS A 12 13.56 -10.39 18.27
CA HIS A 12 12.74 -11.51 18.71
C HIS A 12 11.28 -11.20 18.36
N VAL A 13 10.70 -11.95 17.44
CA VAL A 13 9.28 -11.82 17.08
C VAL A 13 8.46 -12.59 18.12
N ASP A 14 7.82 -11.86 19.04
CA ASP A 14 6.86 -12.46 19.95
C ASP A 14 5.50 -12.66 19.26
N ARG A 15 5.09 -13.92 19.28
CA ARG A 15 3.96 -14.53 18.61
C ARG A 15 2.76 -14.48 19.57
N CYS A 16 1.73 -13.70 19.26
CA CYS A 16 0.43 -13.85 19.91
C CYS A 16 -0.20 -15.18 19.51
N ALA A 17 -0.20 -16.12 20.46
CA ALA A 17 -0.91 -17.38 20.38
C ALA A 17 -2.32 -17.23 20.98
N THR A 18 -3.35 -17.46 20.17
CA THR A 18 -4.67 -17.84 20.66
C THR A 18 -5.03 -19.22 20.10
N SER A 19 -5.10 -20.18 21.01
CA SER A 19 -5.51 -21.56 20.80
C SER A 19 -7.02 -21.65 20.77
N ALA A 20 -7.58 -22.22 19.69
CA ALA A 20 -8.88 -22.88 19.73
C ALA A 20 -8.76 -24.20 18.97
N ARG A 21 -9.16 -25.27 19.65
CA ARG A 21 -8.99 -26.67 19.29
C ARG A 21 -10.18 -27.21 18.47
N ASP A 22 -9.83 -28.16 17.61
CA ASP A 22 -10.58 -29.35 17.15
C ASP A 22 -11.92 -29.20 16.43
N ALA A 23 -11.94 -29.61 15.15
CA ALA A 23 -12.91 -30.57 14.63
C ALA A 23 -12.40 -31.25 13.35
N VAL A 24 -12.33 -32.58 13.44
CA VAL A 24 -11.93 -33.54 12.41
C VAL A 24 -13.06 -33.71 11.39
N GLY A 25 -12.74 -33.77 10.09
CA GLY A 25 -13.70 -34.12 9.05
C GLY A 25 -13.04 -34.30 7.69
N GLY A 26 -12.63 -35.54 7.38
CA GLY A 26 -12.06 -35.92 6.09
C GLY A 26 -13.09 -35.90 4.98
N TRP A 27 -12.69 -35.43 3.79
CA TRP A 27 -13.50 -35.53 2.57
C TRP A 27 -12.98 -36.70 1.74
N THR A 28 -13.68 -37.82 1.85
CA THR A 28 -13.59 -38.94 0.91
C THR A 28 -14.27 -38.54 -0.40
N VAL A 29 -13.57 -38.71 -1.52
CA VAL A 29 -14.11 -38.57 -2.88
C VAL A 29 -14.66 -39.93 -3.32
N PRO A 30 -15.96 -40.06 -3.69
CA PRO A 30 -16.42 -41.23 -4.42
C PRO A 30 -16.42 -40.96 -5.92
N ASN A 31 -15.71 -41.82 -6.62
CA ASN A 31 -15.78 -42.03 -8.06
C ASN A 31 -16.93 -43.02 -8.32
N GLY A 32 -17.88 -42.72 -9.21
CA GLY A 32 -19.03 -43.62 -9.45
C GLY A 32 -19.90 -43.19 -10.63
N ARG A 33 -19.97 -44.09 -11.62
CA ARG A 33 -20.60 -43.94 -12.93
C ARG A 33 -22.12 -44.08 -12.90
N ASN A 34 -22.75 -43.50 -13.93
CA ASN A 34 -24.01 -43.88 -14.60
C ASN A 34 -25.37 -43.47 -13.98
N ALA A 35 -26.00 -42.53 -14.70
CA ALA A 35 -27.36 -42.55 -15.26
C ALA A 35 -28.59 -42.74 -14.34
N ILE A 36 -29.57 -41.83 -14.45
CA ILE A 36 -30.91 -42.03 -15.04
C ILE A 36 -31.82 -40.80 -14.73
N ALA A 37 -32.55 -40.36 -15.77
CA ALA A 37 -33.84 -39.64 -15.86
C ALA A 37 -34.15 -38.51 -14.84
N ALA A 38 -34.24 -37.24 -15.27
CA ALA A 38 -35.32 -36.60 -16.03
C ALA A 38 -36.57 -36.21 -15.19
N ILE A 39 -37.08 -35.01 -15.52
CA ILE A 39 -38.40 -34.44 -15.23
C ILE A 39 -38.51 -33.72 -13.88
N GLY A 40 -38.74 -32.39 -13.94
CA GLY A 40 -39.13 -31.67 -12.74
C GLY A 40 -39.27 -30.15 -12.87
N CYS A 41 -40.33 -29.70 -13.54
CA CYS A 41 -41.01 -28.40 -13.38
C CYS A 41 -40.25 -27.08 -13.62
N LEU A 42 -40.49 -26.52 -14.80
CA LEU A 42 -40.57 -25.07 -15.01
C LEU A 42 -41.68 -24.47 -14.14
N LEU A 43 -41.33 -23.58 -13.22
CA LEU A 43 -42.23 -22.58 -12.67
C LEU A 43 -41.62 -21.20 -12.92
N VAL A 44 -42.09 -20.55 -13.99
CA VAL A 44 -41.83 -19.13 -14.24
C VAL A 44 -42.72 -18.34 -13.28
N LEU A 45 -42.19 -17.92 -12.13
CA LEU A 45 -42.81 -16.87 -11.33
C LEU A 45 -42.35 -15.52 -11.88
N SER A 46 -43.25 -14.86 -12.60
CA SER A 46 -43.12 -13.46 -13.00
C SER A 46 -43.13 -12.57 -11.76
N THR A 47 -41.96 -12.18 -11.27
CA THR A 47 -41.82 -11.11 -10.28
C THR A 47 -41.96 -9.76 -10.97
N PRO A 48 -42.84 -8.84 -10.54
CA PRO A 48 -42.78 -7.45 -11.00
C PRO A 48 -41.47 -6.83 -10.49
N LEU A 49 -40.59 -6.47 -11.42
CA LEU A 49 -39.41 -5.67 -11.17
C LEU A 49 -39.87 -4.25 -10.79
N ALA A 50 -40.09 -4.00 -9.50
CA ALA A 50 -40.13 -2.64 -8.99
C ALA A 50 -38.71 -2.09 -9.06
N ALA A 51 -38.40 -1.38 -10.15
CA ALA A 51 -37.18 -0.60 -10.29
C ALA A 51 -37.21 0.54 -9.28
N GLN A 52 -36.73 0.28 -8.06
CA GLN A 52 -36.57 1.28 -7.02
C GLN A 52 -35.12 1.73 -7.05
N THR A 53 -34.77 2.65 -7.97
CA THR A 53 -33.48 3.34 -7.94
C THR A 53 -33.69 4.79 -7.53
N SER A 54 -34.21 5.01 -6.33
CA SER A 54 -34.03 6.29 -5.64
C SER A 54 -33.05 6.09 -4.48
N GLY A 55 -31.93 5.40 -4.75
CA GLY A 55 -30.74 5.51 -3.93
C GLY A 55 -30.03 6.76 -4.39
N GLY A 56 -30.31 7.90 -3.75
CA GLY A 56 -29.59 9.14 -3.99
C GLY A 56 -28.09 8.89 -3.89
N PHE A 57 -27.30 9.53 -4.76
CA PHE A 57 -25.86 9.56 -4.63
C PHE A 57 -25.56 10.34 -3.34
N GLU A 58 -25.50 9.65 -2.20
CA GLU A 58 -24.94 10.23 -0.99
C GLU A 58 -23.49 10.54 -1.30
N THR A 59 -23.23 11.80 -1.62
CA THR A 59 -21.89 12.37 -1.69
C THR A 59 -21.23 12.06 -0.35
N MET A 60 -20.33 11.09 -0.35
CA MET A 60 -19.42 10.86 0.77
C MET A 60 -18.61 12.14 0.94
N ALA A 61 -19.06 13.01 1.84
CA ALA A 61 -18.33 14.20 2.24
C ALA A 61 -17.00 13.70 2.82
N GLN A 62 -15.94 13.80 2.04
CA GLN A 62 -14.59 13.52 2.54
C GLN A 62 -14.34 14.52 3.66
N HIS A 63 -14.01 14.01 4.83
CA HIS A 63 -13.62 14.82 5.98
C HIS A 63 -12.46 15.73 5.53
N GLU A 64 -12.69 17.05 5.47
CA GLU A 64 -11.63 18.02 5.28
C GLU A 64 -10.83 18.09 6.58
N GLU A 65 -9.84 17.22 6.70
CA GLU A 65 -8.81 17.34 7.72
C GLU A 65 -8.05 18.64 7.45
N THR A 66 -8.29 19.67 8.27
CA THR A 66 -7.75 21.03 8.14
C THR A 66 -6.33 21.18 8.69
N ALA A 67 -5.64 20.07 9.01
CA ALA A 67 -4.19 20.08 9.04
C ALA A 67 -3.73 20.07 7.58
N GLN A 68 -2.90 21.03 7.16
CA GLN A 68 -2.32 21.05 5.82
C GLN A 68 -1.57 19.72 5.59
N ALA A 69 -2.27 18.72 5.07
CA ALA A 69 -1.73 17.39 4.92
C ALA A 69 -0.46 17.50 4.08
N CYS A 70 0.56 16.72 4.41
CA CYS A 70 1.82 16.73 3.67
C CYS A 70 1.60 16.12 2.27
N ILE A 71 1.01 16.91 1.37
CA ILE A 71 0.55 16.47 0.06
C ILE A 71 1.76 16.30 -0.83
N VAL A 72 1.99 15.06 -1.26
CA VAL A 72 3.06 14.72 -2.19
C VAL A 72 2.76 15.35 -3.56
N PRO A 73 3.63 16.23 -4.08
CA PRO A 73 3.40 16.90 -5.35
C PRO A 73 3.31 15.91 -6.52
N ARG A 74 2.69 16.35 -7.61
CA ARG A 74 2.66 15.56 -8.85
C ARG A 74 4.00 15.66 -9.58
N PRO A 75 4.55 14.55 -10.08
CA PRO A 75 5.77 14.59 -10.87
C PRO A 75 5.54 15.34 -12.20
N PRO A 76 6.50 16.18 -12.64
CA PRO A 76 6.47 16.82 -13.95
C PRO A 76 6.34 15.79 -15.07
N ARG A 77 5.61 16.12 -16.13
CA ARG A 77 5.33 15.17 -17.23
C ARG A 77 6.58 14.79 -18.01
N ASP A 78 7.51 15.72 -18.11
CA ASP A 78 8.81 15.64 -18.76
C ASP A 78 9.89 14.95 -17.92
N LEU A 79 9.67 14.76 -16.61
CA LEU A 79 10.62 14.09 -15.70
C LEU A 79 11.04 12.69 -16.19
N ALA A 80 10.09 11.94 -16.76
CA ALA A 80 10.37 10.64 -17.35
C ALA A 80 9.34 10.28 -18.42
N LYS A 81 9.76 9.45 -19.39
CA LYS A 81 8.94 9.05 -20.53
C LYS A 81 7.63 8.37 -20.14
N THR A 82 7.66 7.50 -19.11
CA THR A 82 6.49 6.71 -18.72
C THR A 82 5.92 7.18 -17.38
N ALA A 83 4.61 7.03 -17.22
CA ALA A 83 3.95 7.27 -15.95
C ALA A 83 4.45 6.31 -14.86
N TYR A 84 4.87 5.09 -15.24
CA TYR A 84 5.44 4.12 -14.33
C TYR A 84 6.70 4.67 -13.64
N ILE A 85 7.65 5.19 -14.42
CA ILE A 85 8.90 5.75 -13.88
C ILE A 85 8.60 6.98 -13.00
N ARG A 86 7.73 7.88 -13.47
CA ARG A 86 7.31 9.05 -12.68
C ARG A 86 6.64 8.67 -11.36
N ASN A 87 5.87 7.58 -11.33
CA ASN A 87 5.26 7.05 -10.11
C ASN A 87 6.32 6.46 -9.16
N GLY A 88 7.37 5.84 -9.69
CA GLY A 88 8.54 5.43 -8.91
C GLY A 88 9.22 6.62 -8.26
N TYR A 89 9.52 7.68 -9.03
CA TYR A 89 10.09 8.91 -8.48
C TYR A 89 9.20 9.57 -7.43
N ARG A 90 7.87 9.57 -7.60
CA ARG A 90 6.96 10.06 -6.56
C ARG A 90 7.07 9.26 -5.25
N ALA A 91 7.27 7.95 -5.33
CA ALA A 91 7.49 7.13 -4.13
C ALA A 91 8.87 7.39 -3.51
N ILE A 92 9.91 7.57 -4.34
CA ILE A 92 11.26 7.94 -3.87
C ILE A 92 11.24 9.30 -3.17
N LEU A 93 10.51 10.29 -3.69
CA LEU A 93 10.34 11.60 -3.04
C LEU A 93 9.79 11.45 -1.61
N ARG A 94 8.79 10.59 -1.40
CA ARG A 94 8.24 10.30 -0.08
C ARG A 94 9.29 9.70 0.85
N ILE A 95 10.04 8.72 0.37
CA ILE A 95 11.12 8.08 1.13
C ILE A 95 12.18 9.12 1.53
N LEU A 96 12.60 9.99 0.60
CA LEU A 96 13.59 11.03 0.87
C LEU A 96 13.08 12.06 1.87
N ALA A 97 11.80 12.44 1.81
CA ALA A 97 11.20 13.35 2.78
C ALA A 97 11.22 12.77 4.20
N VAL A 98 10.92 11.48 4.36
CA VAL A 98 11.02 10.83 5.67
C VAL A 98 12.48 10.69 6.11
N ARG A 99 13.42 10.35 5.22
CA ARG A 99 14.85 10.31 5.57
C ARG A 99 15.36 11.67 6.04
N LEU A 100 14.92 12.76 5.40
CA LEU A 100 15.26 14.11 5.83
C LEU A 100 14.69 14.42 7.23
N TRP A 101 13.50 13.94 7.56
CA TRP A 101 13.00 13.97 8.94
C TRP A 101 13.89 13.16 9.89
N GLN A 102 14.33 11.96 9.52
CA GLN A 102 15.23 11.13 10.36
C GLN A 102 16.58 11.83 10.62
N GLU A 103 17.09 12.58 9.64
CA GLU A 103 18.34 13.34 9.75
C GLU A 103 18.19 14.62 10.59
N THR A 104 17.07 15.34 10.44
CA THR A 104 16.87 16.66 11.06
C THR A 104 16.07 16.63 12.35
N GLY A 105 15.27 15.58 12.57
CA GLY A 105 14.29 15.48 13.64
C GLY A 105 13.06 16.38 13.47
N SER A 106 12.95 17.16 12.38
CA SER A 106 11.83 18.09 12.20
C SER A 106 10.55 17.40 11.73
N CYS A 107 9.47 17.62 12.48
CA CYS A 107 8.14 17.12 12.11
C CYS A 107 7.47 17.93 11.00
N ASP A 108 8.11 18.98 10.48
CA ASP A 108 7.61 19.80 9.39
C ASP A 108 7.47 19.00 8.08
N CYS A 109 6.54 19.42 7.21
CA CYS A 109 6.39 18.84 5.89
C CYS A 109 7.47 19.36 4.93
N VAL A 110 8.59 18.65 4.86
CA VAL A 110 9.74 18.98 4.00
C VAL A 110 9.64 18.46 2.56
N ILE A 111 8.47 17.94 2.15
CA ILE A 111 8.33 17.26 0.85
C ILE A 111 8.51 18.20 -0.35
N ASN A 112 8.26 19.50 -0.16
CA ASN A 112 8.42 20.52 -1.18
C ASN A 112 9.84 21.10 -1.21
N ASP A 113 10.67 20.80 -0.21
CA ASP A 113 12.07 21.26 -0.14
C ASP A 113 12.98 20.37 -1.01
N ILE A 114 12.48 19.18 -1.38
CA ILE A 114 13.20 18.21 -2.21
C ILE A 114 12.80 18.42 -3.67
N THR A 115 13.79 18.78 -4.49
CA THR A 115 13.59 18.99 -5.93
C THR A 115 13.51 17.67 -6.69
N TRP A 116 12.81 17.66 -7.83
CA TRP A 116 12.74 16.46 -8.68
C TRP A 116 14.10 16.02 -9.23
N ASP A 117 15.04 16.94 -9.44
CA ASP A 117 16.39 16.60 -9.88
C ASP A 117 17.16 15.82 -8.79
N GLN A 118 17.01 16.21 -7.52
CA GLN A 118 17.55 15.44 -6.39
C GLN A 118 16.91 14.05 -6.31
N VAL A 119 15.60 13.95 -6.54
CA VAL A 119 14.89 12.66 -6.59
C VAL A 119 15.43 11.78 -7.70
N VAL A 120 15.71 12.32 -8.89
CA VAL A 120 16.28 11.56 -10.02
C VAL A 120 17.69 11.08 -9.69
N LEU A 121 18.55 11.96 -9.16
CA LEU A 121 19.91 11.63 -8.75
C LEU A 121 19.92 10.50 -7.71
N LYS A 122 19.08 10.62 -6.68
CA LYS A 122 18.95 9.60 -5.62
C LYS A 122 18.22 8.34 -6.09
N GLY A 123 17.45 8.42 -7.16
CA GLY A 123 16.69 7.30 -7.69
C GLY A 123 17.55 6.13 -8.16
N GLU A 124 18.82 6.36 -8.51
CA GLU A 124 19.75 5.29 -8.89
C GLU A 124 19.93 4.26 -7.76
N GLU A 125 19.88 4.68 -6.49
CA GLU A 125 19.97 3.81 -5.31
C GLU A 125 18.78 2.81 -5.21
N PHE A 126 17.69 3.08 -5.94
CA PHE A 126 16.44 2.32 -5.88
C PHE A 126 16.17 1.48 -7.14
N VAL A 127 17.11 1.45 -8.09
CA VAL A 127 16.99 0.62 -9.29
C VAL A 127 17.11 -0.85 -8.92
N THR A 128 16.07 -1.63 -9.17
CA THR A 128 16.02 -3.07 -8.86
C THR A 128 16.16 -3.95 -10.09
N ARG A 129 15.99 -3.38 -11.29
CA ARG A 129 15.99 -4.12 -12.55
C ARG A 129 16.79 -3.39 -13.62
N ASN A 130 17.50 -4.17 -14.44
CA ASN A 130 18.15 -3.68 -15.65
C ASN A 130 17.16 -3.60 -16.83
N ASP A 131 16.04 -2.88 -16.64
CA ASP A 131 15.03 -2.62 -17.65
C ASP A 131 14.81 -1.11 -17.76
N PRO A 132 15.18 -0.45 -18.88
CA PRO A 132 15.01 0.99 -19.06
C PRO A 132 13.56 1.49 -18.93
N LEU A 133 12.56 0.62 -19.18
CA LEU A 133 11.14 0.98 -19.07
C LEU A 133 10.57 0.70 -17.67
N ARG A 134 11.26 -0.14 -16.89
CA ARG A 134 10.84 -0.59 -15.56
C ARG A 134 12.03 -0.71 -14.59
N PRO A 135 12.76 0.40 -14.34
CA PRO A 135 13.96 0.35 -13.50
C PRO A 135 13.65 0.10 -12.02
N PHE A 136 12.44 0.47 -11.57
CA PHE A 136 12.00 0.39 -10.18
C PHE A 136 10.99 -0.73 -9.98
N ASP A 137 10.90 -1.23 -8.75
CA ASP A 137 9.68 -1.88 -8.27
C ASP A 137 8.79 -0.86 -7.55
N THR A 138 7.85 -0.26 -8.29
CA THR A 138 7.01 0.82 -7.72
C THR A 138 6.06 0.34 -6.62
N SER A 139 5.79 -0.96 -6.52
CA SER A 139 4.95 -1.50 -5.45
C SER A 139 5.74 -1.55 -4.15
N GLU A 140 6.96 -2.08 -4.20
CA GLU A 140 7.87 -2.13 -3.04
C GLU A 140 8.22 -0.72 -2.55
N LEU A 141 8.51 0.21 -3.47
CA LEU A 141 8.78 1.61 -3.09
C LEU A 141 7.62 2.28 -2.37
N ARG A 142 6.37 1.96 -2.74
CA ARG A 142 5.20 2.52 -2.05
C ARG A 142 5.05 1.92 -0.66
N LEU A 143 5.19 0.61 -0.52
CA LEU A 143 5.14 -0.05 0.79
C LEU A 143 6.22 0.49 1.73
N LEU A 144 7.44 0.70 1.23
CA LEU A 144 8.52 1.31 2.00
C LEU A 144 8.21 2.76 2.36
N ALA A 145 7.68 3.56 1.43
CA ALA A 145 7.27 4.93 1.73
C ALA A 145 6.19 4.96 2.82
N ASP A 146 5.17 4.11 2.71
CA ASP A 146 4.06 4.03 3.67
C ASP A 146 4.54 3.59 5.05
N SER A 147 5.46 2.61 5.14
CA SER A 147 6.02 2.18 6.43
C SER A 147 6.83 3.28 7.10
N LEU A 148 7.68 3.97 6.34
CA LEU A 148 8.50 5.08 6.83
C LEU A 148 7.62 6.28 7.26
N GLU A 149 6.59 6.61 6.50
CA GLU A 149 5.64 7.67 6.86
C GLU A 149 4.83 7.32 8.12
N ALA A 150 4.48 6.05 8.32
CA ALA A 150 3.84 5.59 9.55
C ALA A 150 4.76 5.76 10.77
N GLU A 151 6.05 5.43 10.64
CA GLU A 151 7.05 5.68 11.69
C GLU A 151 7.16 7.17 12.03
N ARG A 152 7.25 8.04 11.02
CA ARG A 152 7.26 9.50 11.22
C ARG A 152 5.99 9.95 11.93
N THR A 153 4.82 9.51 11.48
CA THR A 153 3.52 9.90 12.05
C THR A 153 3.41 9.48 13.51
N ALA A 154 3.91 8.28 13.86
CA ALA A 154 3.93 7.80 15.24
C ALA A 154 4.88 8.62 16.14
N ALA A 155 6.00 9.10 15.60
CA ALA A 155 6.98 9.90 16.33
C ALA A 155 6.57 11.38 16.49
N CYS A 156 6.00 11.96 15.44
CA CYS A 156 5.68 13.38 15.32
C CYS A 156 4.28 13.73 15.84
N LYS A 157 3.89 13.20 17.00
CA LYS A 157 2.56 13.35 17.63
C LYS A 157 1.86 14.66 17.22
N VAL A 158 0.65 14.50 16.68
CA VAL A 158 -0.29 15.61 16.50
C VAL A 158 -0.88 15.88 17.88
N ASP A 159 -0.19 16.71 18.68
CA ASP A 159 -0.73 17.23 19.95
C ASP A 159 -1.80 18.30 19.68
#